data_AF-A0A3L0X4I8-F1
#
_entry.id   AF-A0A3L0X4I8-F1
#
_cell.length_a   1.000
_cell.length_b   1.000
_cell.length_c   1.000
_cell.angle_alpha   90.00
_cell.angle_beta   90.00
_cell.angle_gamma   90.00
#
_symmetry.space_group_name_H-M   'P 1'
#
loop_
_entity.id
_entity.type
_entity.pdbx_description
1 polymer ?
#
loop_
_entity_poly.entity_id
_entity_poly.type
_entity_poly.pdbx_seq_one_letter_code
_entity_poly.pdbx_strand_id
1 'polypeptide(L)'
;MKTLTKTLLTATLILGLPLGAYAASEAVATTQAGAMTNCPMDGSGMKGGKHHGGRHDKMARMQNMTPEQIQANLQQRYDRIEDPAKKAEFVNNLNLRADGMTKHADAMKQFAEAHQ
;
A
#
# COMPACT_ATOMS: atom_id res chain seq x y z
N MET A 1 -1.81 56.60 4.82
CA MET A 1 -1.07 56.20 3.60
C MET A 1 0.42 56.38 3.87
N LYS A 2 1.17 55.28 4.02
CA LYS A 2 2.63 55.26 3.95
C LYS A 2 2.99 54.02 3.15
N THR A 3 3.65 54.28 2.04
CA THR A 3 3.97 53.39 0.94
C THR A 3 5.32 52.71 1.15
N LEU A 4 5.59 51.70 0.31
CA LEU A 4 6.88 51.05 0.05
C LEU A 4 7.26 49.97 1.08
N THR A 5 7.56 48.72 0.74
CA THR A 5 8.33 48.28 -0.44
C THR A 5 8.00 46.80 -0.71
N LYS A 6 7.45 46.50 -1.90
CA LYS A 6 7.33 45.14 -2.43
C LYS A 6 8.60 44.83 -3.23
N THR A 7 9.50 44.04 -2.65
CA THR A 7 10.67 43.46 -3.32
C THR A 7 10.25 42.09 -3.83
N LEU A 8 9.84 41.99 -5.11
CA LEU A 8 10.65 41.46 -6.23
C LEU A 8 11.18 40.04 -5.92
N LEU A 9 10.40 38.98 -6.18
CA LEU A 9 10.30 38.26 -7.47
C LEU A 9 11.66 37.70 -7.93
N THR A 10 12.05 36.56 -7.37
CA THR A 10 13.14 35.71 -7.88
C THR A 10 12.57 34.38 -8.36
N ALA A 11 12.00 34.41 -9.57
CA ALA A 11 11.68 33.23 -10.34
C ALA A 11 12.98 32.59 -10.86
N THR A 12 13.42 31.49 -10.25
CA THR A 12 14.45 30.62 -10.82
C THR A 12 13.77 29.40 -11.41
N LEU A 13 13.43 29.56 -12.69
CA LEU A 13 12.84 28.57 -13.57
C LEU A 13 13.96 27.68 -14.11
N ILE A 14 14.27 26.56 -13.45
CA ILE A 14 15.20 25.56 -13.98
C ILE A 14 14.41 24.64 -14.92
N LEU A 15 14.28 25.10 -16.17
CA LEU A 15 13.98 24.27 -17.33
C LEU A 15 15.23 23.44 -17.66
N GLY A 16 15.11 22.13 -17.56
CA GLY A 16 16.19 21.20 -17.92
C GLY A 16 15.69 19.76 -18.07
N LEU A 17 14.71 19.54 -18.94
CA LEU A 17 14.51 18.22 -19.55
C LEU A 17 15.61 18.01 -20.60
N PRO A 18 16.13 16.77 -20.72
CA PRO A 18 15.78 16.05 -21.92
C PRO A 18 15.22 14.66 -21.61
N LEU A 19 14.00 14.49 -22.11
CA LEU A 19 13.37 13.27 -22.56
C LEU A 19 14.37 12.17 -22.97
N GLY A 20 14.56 11.18 -22.10
CA GLY A 20 15.15 9.90 -22.45
C GLY A 20 14.04 8.91 -22.79
N ALA A 21 13.39 9.10 -23.95
CA ALA A 21 12.50 8.10 -24.52
C ALA A 21 13.36 6.92 -25.00
N TYR A 22 13.34 5.81 -24.26
CA TYR A 22 13.74 4.53 -24.82
C TYR A 22 12.56 3.96 -25.60
N ALA A 23 12.81 3.78 -26.90
CA ALA A 23 11.90 3.23 -27.87
C ALA A 23 11.55 1.77 -27.57
N ALA A 24 10.37 1.39 -28.07
CA ALA A 24 9.78 0.07 -28.04
C ALA A 24 10.70 -1.03 -28.58
N SER A 25 10.55 -2.23 -28.00
CA SER A 25 10.62 -3.46 -28.78
C SER A 25 9.48 -4.36 -28.34
N GLU A 26 8.64 -4.64 -29.31
CA GLU A 26 7.54 -5.58 -29.25
C GLU A 26 8.10 -7.00 -29.07
N ALA A 27 7.58 -7.73 -28.09
CA ALA A 27 7.53 -9.18 -28.15
C ALA A 27 6.30 -9.62 -27.36
N VAL A 28 5.16 -9.63 -28.05
CA VAL A 28 4.00 -10.41 -27.65
C VAL A 28 4.43 -11.87 -27.69
N ALA A 29 4.60 -12.49 -26.53
CA ALA A 29 4.49 -13.94 -26.38
C ALA A 29 3.18 -14.22 -25.65
N THR A 30 2.10 -14.33 -26.43
CA THR A 30 0.90 -15.05 -26.01
C THR A 30 1.30 -16.51 -25.77
N THR A 31 1.64 -16.86 -24.53
CA THR A 31 1.56 -18.26 -24.08
C THR A 31 0.24 -18.43 -23.36
N GLN A 32 -0.70 -18.93 -24.14
CA GLN A 32 -2.01 -19.41 -23.77
C GLN A 32 -1.93 -20.39 -22.60
N ALA A 33 -2.86 -20.20 -21.66
CA ALA A 33 -3.30 -21.10 -20.59
C ALA A 33 -2.72 -22.53 -20.65
N GLY A 34 -1.62 -22.74 -19.92
CA GLY A 34 -1.14 -24.06 -19.58
C GLY A 34 -1.89 -24.59 -18.36
N ALA A 35 -2.83 -25.50 -18.63
CA ALA A 35 -3.35 -26.54 -17.74
C ALA A 35 -3.33 -26.24 -16.23
N MET A 36 -4.47 -25.86 -15.67
CA MET A 36 -4.75 -26.20 -14.27
C MET A 36 -4.73 -27.72 -14.18
N THR A 37 -3.60 -28.26 -13.73
CA THR A 37 -3.47 -29.64 -13.30
C THR A 37 -4.59 -29.93 -12.31
N ASN A 38 -5.51 -30.79 -12.72
CA ASN A 38 -6.47 -31.46 -11.86
C ASN A 38 -5.73 -31.98 -10.63
N CYS A 39 -5.83 -31.29 -9.50
CA CYS A 39 -5.53 -31.92 -8.22
C CYS A 39 -6.57 -33.03 -8.04
N PRO A 40 -6.18 -34.31 -7.99
CA PRO A 40 -7.12 -35.39 -7.77
C PRO A 40 -7.73 -35.19 -6.38
N MET A 41 -8.97 -34.73 -6.33
CA MET A 41 -9.81 -34.76 -5.15
C MET A 41 -10.27 -36.20 -4.93
N ASP A 42 -9.35 -37.06 -4.49
CA ASP A 42 -9.69 -38.33 -3.85
C ASP A 42 -10.27 -38.04 -2.47
N GLY A 43 -11.60 -37.85 -2.43
CA GLY A 43 -12.55 -38.80 -1.86
C GLY A 43 -12.33 -39.44 -0.49
N SER A 44 -11.29 -39.12 0.29
CA SER A 44 -10.90 -39.93 1.45
C SER A 44 -10.36 -39.08 2.62
N GLY A 45 -11.18 -38.21 3.22
CA GLY A 45 -10.70 -37.42 4.37
C GLY A 45 -11.64 -36.40 5.00
N MET A 46 -12.97 -36.57 4.96
CA MET A 46 -13.89 -35.72 5.74
C MET A 46 -13.89 -36.12 7.22
N LYS A 47 -12.81 -35.80 7.94
CA LYS A 47 -12.79 -35.77 9.41
C LYS A 47 -12.40 -34.37 9.89
N GLY A 48 -13.41 -33.53 10.10
CA GLY A 48 -13.42 -32.51 11.16
C GLY A 48 -12.35 -31.41 11.13
N GLY A 49 -11.97 -30.92 9.95
CA GLY A 49 -11.02 -29.82 9.81
C GLY A 49 -11.59 -28.47 10.26
N LYS A 50 -11.58 -28.20 11.58
CA LYS A 50 -11.80 -26.85 12.14
C LYS A 50 -10.54 -26.03 11.88
N HIS A 51 -10.33 -25.59 10.63
CA HIS A 51 -9.05 -25.00 10.18
C HIS A 51 -9.10 -23.50 9.84
N HIS A 52 -10.18 -22.80 10.21
CA HIS A 52 -10.28 -21.35 9.93
C HIS A 52 -10.53 -20.45 11.15
N GLY A 53 -10.80 -20.99 12.35
CA GLY A 53 -11.18 -20.18 13.54
C GLY A 53 -10.17 -19.10 13.92
N GLY A 54 -8.89 -19.46 14.08
CA GLY A 54 -7.87 -18.49 14.52
C GLY A 54 -7.56 -17.37 13.51
N ARG A 55 -7.89 -17.54 12.22
CA ARG A 55 -7.76 -16.46 11.22
C ARG A 55 -8.90 -15.46 11.36
N HIS A 56 -10.13 -15.92 11.60
CA HIS A 56 -11.27 -15.04 11.85
C HIS A 56 -11.08 -14.22 13.13
N ASP A 57 -10.62 -14.86 14.21
CA ASP A 57 -10.36 -14.18 15.49
C ASP A 57 -9.28 -13.11 15.36
N LYS A 58 -8.22 -13.40 14.59
CA LYS A 58 -7.16 -12.42 14.32
C LYS A 58 -7.66 -11.23 13.51
N MET A 59 -8.47 -11.47 12.48
CA MET A 59 -9.01 -10.39 11.65
C MET A 59 -10.00 -9.52 12.42
N ALA A 60 -10.88 -10.12 13.21
CA ALA A 60 -11.80 -9.40 14.09
C ALA A 60 -11.04 -8.56 15.12
N ARG A 61 -10.00 -9.13 15.74
CA ARG A 61 -9.15 -8.39 16.68
C ARG A 61 -8.46 -7.20 16.02
N MET A 62 -7.96 -7.34 14.79
CA MET A 62 -7.32 -6.22 14.08
C MET A 62 -8.31 -5.12 13.70
N GLN A 63 -9.56 -5.47 13.36
CA GLN A 63 -10.60 -4.48 13.08
C GLN A 63 -10.99 -3.68 14.33
N ASN A 64 -10.96 -4.31 15.50
CA ASN A 64 -11.39 -3.72 16.77
C ASN A 64 -10.26 -3.08 17.59
N MET A 65 -9.06 -2.97 17.03
CA MET A 65 -7.95 -2.33 17.73
C MET A 65 -8.15 -0.81 17.80
N THR A 66 -7.94 -0.25 18.99
CA THR A 66 -7.95 1.21 19.16
C THR A 66 -6.70 1.83 18.52
N PRO A 67 -6.73 3.12 18.13
CA PRO A 67 -5.56 3.82 17.62
C PRO A 67 -4.34 3.73 18.56
N GLU A 68 -4.56 3.80 19.87
CA GLU A 68 -3.50 3.71 20.88
C GLU A 68 -2.85 2.32 20.90
N GLN A 69 -3.66 1.26 20.76
CA GLN A 69 -3.15 -0.11 20.65
C GLN A 69 -2.36 -0.33 19.36
N ILE A 70 -2.79 0.30 18.26
CA ILE A 70 -2.04 0.27 16.99
C ILE A 70 -0.70 0.97 17.17
N GLN A 71 -0.70 2.18 17.75
CA GLN A 71 0.51 2.95 17.99
C GLN A 71 1.49 2.20 18.90
N ALA A 72 1.02 1.62 20.01
CA ALA A 72 1.84 0.82 20.91
C ALA A 72 2.49 -0.38 20.21
N ASN A 73 1.75 -1.07 19.35
CA ASN A 73 2.29 -2.18 18.56
C ASN A 73 3.30 -1.72 17.50
N LEU A 74 3.08 -0.57 16.87
CA LEU A 74 4.04 0.01 15.93
C LEU A 74 5.33 0.42 16.64
N GLN A 75 5.21 1.07 17.80
CA GLN A 75 6.34 1.46 18.63
C GLN A 75 7.16 0.24 19.07
N GLN A 76 6.50 -0.79 19.60
CA GLN A 76 7.17 -2.04 20.00
C GLN A 76 7.93 -2.68 18.83
N ARG A 77 7.38 -2.64 17.62
CA ARG A 77 8.07 -3.18 16.43
C ARG A 77 9.25 -2.31 16.02
N TYR A 78 9.11 -0.99 16.08
CA TYR A 78 10.16 -0.04 15.77
C TYR A 78 11.35 -0.15 16.74
N ASP A 79 11.08 -0.29 18.03
CA ASP A 79 12.11 -0.37 19.07
C ASP A 79 12.94 -1.66 18.98
N ARG A 80 12.35 -2.74 18.45
CA ARG A 80 13.05 -4.02 18.20
C ARG A 80 13.97 -4.01 16.99
N ILE A 81 13.89 -2.99 16.14
CA ILE A 81 14.80 -2.87 15.01
C ILE A 81 16.09 -2.24 15.54
N GLU A 82 17.24 -2.87 15.33
CA GLU A 82 18.52 -2.32 15.78
C GLU A 82 19.15 -1.40 14.71
N ASP A 83 19.10 -1.85 13.46
CA ASP A 83 19.68 -1.16 12.31
C ASP A 83 18.93 0.15 11.98
N PRO A 84 19.60 1.33 12.02
CA PRO A 84 19.00 2.61 11.66
C PRO A 84 18.43 2.65 10.24
N ALA A 85 19.05 1.98 9.28
CA ALA A 85 18.57 1.95 7.90
C ALA A 85 17.22 1.22 7.82
N LYS A 86 17.09 0.09 8.54
CA LYS A 86 15.84 -0.66 8.63
C LYS A 86 14.75 0.08 9.42
N LYS A 87 15.11 0.91 10.40
CA LYS A 87 14.16 1.81 11.07
C LYS A 87 13.58 2.83 10.10
N ALA A 88 14.43 3.47 9.30
CA ALA A 88 13.99 4.42 8.28
C ALA A 88 13.12 3.73 7.22
N GLU A 89 13.51 2.54 6.76
CA GLU A 89 12.72 1.74 5.83
C GLU A 89 11.36 1.36 6.41
N PHE A 90 11.30 0.95 7.68
CA PHE A 90 10.05 0.64 8.37
C PHE A 90 9.09 1.83 8.36
N VAL A 91 9.56 3.03 8.70
CA VAL A 91 8.75 4.25 8.68
C VAL A 91 8.30 4.58 7.25
N ASN A 92 9.19 4.48 6.27
CA ASN A 92 8.84 4.71 4.87
C ASN A 92 7.74 3.75 4.39
N ASN A 93 7.87 2.46 4.69
CA ASN A 93 6.87 1.45 4.36
C ASN A 93 5.50 1.70 5.02
N LEU A 94 5.47 2.26 6.24
CA LEU A 94 4.23 2.68 6.87
C LEU A 94 3.57 3.84 6.12
N ASN A 95 4.34 4.85 5.70
CA ASN A 95 3.83 5.98 4.93
C ASN A 95 3.26 5.53 3.59
N LEU A 96 4.01 4.72 2.83
CA LEU A 96 3.55 4.18 1.54
C LEU A 96 2.24 3.39 1.68
N ARG A 97 2.11 2.61 2.76
CA ARG A 97 0.88 1.87 3.04
C ARG A 97 -0.28 2.81 3.39
N ALA A 98 -0.05 3.81 4.21
CA ALA A 98 -1.06 4.80 4.58
C ALA A 98 -1.58 5.55 3.34
N ASP A 99 -0.67 6.02 2.48
CA ASP A 99 -1.02 6.69 1.22
C ASP A 99 -1.86 5.79 0.31
N GLY A 100 -1.50 4.51 0.19
CA GLY A 100 -2.27 3.53 -0.57
C GLY A 100 -3.68 3.33 0.00
N MET A 101 -3.82 3.26 1.33
CA MET A 101 -5.11 3.13 2.00
C MET A 101 -5.99 4.37 1.82
N THR A 102 -5.40 5.57 1.92
CA THR A 102 -6.10 6.84 1.68
C THR A 102 -6.65 6.89 0.25
N LYS A 103 -5.81 6.61 -0.76
CA LYS A 103 -6.25 6.56 -2.17
C LYS A 103 -7.41 5.58 -2.39
N HIS A 104 -7.35 4.42 -1.75
CA HIS A 104 -8.41 3.43 -1.84
C HIS A 104 -9.72 3.91 -1.21
N ALA A 105 -9.64 4.47 0.00
CA ALA A 105 -10.80 5.03 0.70
C ALA A 105 -11.43 6.19 -0.10
N ASP A 106 -10.61 7.06 -0.68
CA ASP A 106 -11.07 8.18 -1.50
C ASP A 106 -11.80 7.68 -2.76
N ALA A 107 -11.25 6.68 -3.45
CA ALA A 107 -11.88 6.10 -4.63
C ALA A 107 -13.24 5.46 -4.29
N MET A 108 -13.33 4.73 -3.16
CA MET A 108 -14.59 4.15 -2.69
C MET A 108 -15.62 5.23 -2.37
N LYS A 109 -15.18 6.30 -1.69
CA LYS A 109 -16.05 7.42 -1.31
C LYS A 109 -16.60 8.14 -2.55
N GLN A 110 -15.73 8.49 -3.49
CA GLN A 110 -16.14 9.12 -4.76
C GLN A 110 -17.12 8.24 -5.54
N PHE A 111 -16.87 6.93 -5.61
CA PHE A 111 -17.78 6.00 -6.27
C PHE A 111 -19.15 5.98 -5.59
N ALA A 112 -19.18 5.89 -4.25
CA ALA A 112 -20.44 5.89 -3.50
C ALA A 112 -21.21 7.21 -3.69
N GLU A 113 -20.54 8.36 -3.62
CA GLU A 113 -21.15 9.68 -3.82
C GLU A 113 -21.72 9.86 -5.23
N ALA A 114 -21.07 9.30 -6.26
CA ALA A 114 -21.56 9.36 -7.63
C ALA A 114 -22.79 8.48 -7.91
N HIS A 115 -23.17 7.61 -6.96
CA HIS A 115 -24.30 6.67 -7.09
C HIS A 115 -25.32 6.81 -5.95
N GLN A 116 -25.32 7.95 -5.24
CA GLN A 116 -26.36 8.37 -4.30
C GLN A 116 -27.37 9.29 -4.98
#